data_AF-A0A4U3AR49-F1
#
_entry.id   AF-A0A4U3AR49-F1
#
_cell.length_a   1.000
_cell.length_b   1.000
_cell.length_c   1.000
_cell.angle_alpha   90.00
_cell.angle_beta   90.00
_cell.angle_gamma   90.00
#
_symmetry.space_group_name_H-M   'P 1'
#
loop_
_entity.id
_entity.type
_entity.pdbx_description
1 polymer ?
#
loop_
_entity_poly.entity_id
_entity_poly.type
_entity_poly.pdbx_seq_one_letter_code
_entity_poly.pdbx_strand_id
1 'polypeptide(L)'
;IEREKEIQIFEPEEFWTIKTEFVKGKDTFEASFYGVDGEKVQLTNETQVNEIIEQMKDNAFSVENVTRKERKRNPALPFTTSSLQQEAARKLNMRAKKTMMLAQQLYEGIDLGKQGTVGLITYMRTDSTRISETAQTEARTYITEAFGAEYIGTEKKKETKKSNAQDAHEAIRPTSVMRRPEELKSFLSRDQLRLYKLIWERFVASQMASAIMDTVTARLINNNVQFRASGSVVKFPGFMKVYVESKDDGAEEKDKMLPPLEVGETVFSKDLEPKQHFTQPPPRYTEARLVRTLEELGIGRPSTYVPTLETIQKRGYVGLDNKRFVPTELGEIVIELILEFFPEIINIEFTANMEQSLDEVEEGNANWVKIVDDFYVGFEPRLEKAEKEMREVEIKDEPAGEDCELCDHPMVFKMGKYGKFMACSNFPDCRNTKPIVKEIGVTCPKCDKGQIIERRSNKKKRLFYG
;
A
#
# COMPACT_ATOMS: atom_id res chain seq x y z
N ILE A 1 -4.65 4.13 15.26
CA ILE A 1 -4.26 4.85 16.49
C ILE A 1 -2.92 4.32 16.98
N GLU A 2 -2.74 3.00 17.17
CA GLU A 2 -1.43 2.40 17.47
C GLU A 2 -0.31 2.86 16.51
N ARG A 3 -0.53 2.80 15.19
CA ARG A 3 0.40 3.37 14.20
C ARG A 3 0.72 4.85 14.42
N GLU A 4 -0.22 5.65 14.94
CA GLU A 4 0.03 7.06 15.24
C GLU A 4 0.90 7.19 16.49
N LYS A 5 0.63 6.38 17.54
CA LYS A 5 1.48 6.28 18.73
C LYS A 5 2.90 5.85 18.37
N GLU A 6 3.07 4.85 17.50
CA GLU A 6 4.36 4.42 16.94
C GLU A 6 5.09 5.59 16.26
N ILE A 7 4.39 6.41 15.48
CA ILE A 7 4.97 7.57 14.79
C ILE A 7 5.38 8.67 15.79
N GLN A 8 4.57 8.90 16.83
CA GLN A 8 4.81 9.96 17.84
C GLN A 8 6.00 9.66 18.75
N ILE A 9 6.19 8.39 19.13
CA ILE A 9 7.31 7.97 20.00
C ILE A 9 8.58 7.60 19.21
N PHE A 10 8.53 7.65 17.88
CA PHE A 10 9.66 7.25 17.04
C PHE A 10 10.78 8.28 17.13
N GLU A 11 11.95 7.82 17.58
CA GLU A 11 13.18 8.61 17.59
C GLU A 11 13.99 8.24 16.32
N PRO A 12 14.20 9.18 15.37
CA PRO A 12 14.96 8.89 14.17
C PRO A 12 16.43 8.59 14.49
N GLU A 13 16.87 7.39 14.15
CA GLU A 13 18.27 7.00 14.16
C GLU A 13 18.98 7.44 12.88
N GLU A 14 20.16 8.01 13.05
CA GLU A 14 21.07 8.38 11.97
C GLU A 14 21.69 7.13 11.33
N PHE A 15 21.82 7.13 10.01
CA PHE A 15 22.64 6.17 9.30
C PHE A 15 23.20 6.76 8.02
N TRP A 16 24.30 6.20 7.55
CA TRP A 16 24.97 6.65 6.34
C TRP A 16 25.00 5.58 5.27
N THR A 17 24.94 6.01 4.02
CA THR A 17 25.19 5.15 2.86
C THR A 17 26.32 5.75 2.04
N ILE A 18 27.27 4.91 1.63
CA ILE A 18 28.28 5.29 0.65
C ILE A 18 27.90 4.60 -0.66
N LYS A 19 27.51 5.38 -1.66
CA LYS A 19 27.19 4.89 -3.01
C LYS A 19 28.06 5.65 -4.00
N THR A 20 28.63 4.94 -4.96
CA THR A 20 29.41 5.57 -6.03
C THR A 20 29.24 4.81 -7.35
N GLU A 21 29.62 5.49 -8.42
CA GLU A 21 29.72 4.90 -9.74
C GLU A 21 31.15 4.40 -9.97
N PHE A 22 31.28 3.19 -10.45
CA PHE A 22 32.52 2.54 -10.84
C PHE A 22 32.68 2.60 -12.36
N VAL A 23 33.94 2.71 -12.80
CA VAL A 23 34.35 2.77 -14.20
C VAL A 23 35.15 1.51 -14.51
N LYS A 24 34.76 0.83 -15.60
CA LYS A 24 35.51 -0.26 -16.23
C LYS A 24 35.68 0.08 -17.71
N GLY A 25 36.85 0.53 -18.12
CA GLY A 25 37.09 0.97 -19.50
C GLY A 25 36.17 2.12 -19.90
N LYS A 26 35.19 1.85 -20.77
CA LYS A 26 34.15 2.82 -21.18
C LYS A 26 32.82 2.64 -20.44
N ASP A 27 32.66 1.53 -19.73
CA ASP A 27 31.42 1.19 -19.04
C ASP A 27 31.41 1.78 -17.63
N THR A 28 30.22 2.11 -17.15
CA THR A 28 30.01 2.54 -15.77
C THR A 28 28.90 1.75 -15.09
N PHE A 29 29.01 1.58 -13.78
CA PHE A 29 28.01 0.87 -12.98
C PHE A 29 28.00 1.34 -11.53
N GLU A 30 26.87 1.22 -10.85
CA GLU A 30 26.76 1.66 -9.45
C GLU A 30 27.07 0.51 -8.48
N ALA A 31 27.77 0.83 -7.40
CA ALA A 31 27.91 -0.06 -6.25
C ALA A 31 27.76 0.73 -4.94
N SER A 32 27.37 0.02 -3.88
CA SER A 32 27.22 0.60 -2.54
C SER A 32 28.13 -0.12 -1.56
N PHE A 33 28.63 0.60 -0.56
CA PHE A 33 29.35 0.01 0.56
C PHE A 33 28.54 -1.12 1.19
N TYR A 34 29.22 -2.22 1.49
CA TYR A 34 28.64 -3.42 2.07
C TYR A 34 29.21 -3.68 3.46
N GLY A 35 30.52 -3.53 3.64
CA GLY A 35 31.17 -3.87 4.90
C GLY A 35 32.69 -3.94 4.82
N VAL A 36 33.29 -4.51 5.85
CA VAL A 36 34.75 -4.64 6.00
C VAL A 36 35.08 -6.08 6.40
N ASP A 37 36.20 -6.62 5.93
CA ASP A 37 36.69 -7.97 6.28
C ASP A 37 35.67 -9.10 6.01
N GLY A 38 34.74 -8.90 5.05
CA GLY A 38 33.72 -9.88 4.69
C GLY A 38 32.41 -9.79 5.49
N GLU A 39 32.37 -8.98 6.54
CA GLU A 39 31.19 -8.80 7.38
C GLU A 39 30.42 -7.53 7.01
N LYS A 40 29.09 -7.61 7.03
CA LYS A 40 28.24 -6.47 6.72
C LYS A 40 28.32 -5.44 7.86
N VAL A 41 28.66 -4.20 7.53
CA VAL A 41 28.75 -3.10 8.50
C VAL A 41 27.68 -2.06 8.20
N GLN A 42 26.99 -1.58 9.24
CA GLN A 42 26.06 -0.45 9.15
C GLN A 42 26.77 0.80 9.67
N LEU A 43 26.75 1.87 8.87
CA LEU A 43 27.36 3.15 9.24
C LEU A 43 26.32 3.99 9.98
N THR A 44 26.57 4.32 11.24
CA THR A 44 25.62 5.03 12.12
C THR A 44 25.96 6.50 12.33
N ASN A 45 27.16 6.94 11.92
CA ASN A 45 27.60 8.33 12.05
C ASN A 45 28.69 8.69 11.02
N GLU A 46 28.99 9.97 10.91
CA GLU A 46 30.00 10.52 9.99
C GLU A 46 31.43 10.06 10.32
N THR A 47 31.78 9.88 11.60
CA THR A 47 33.11 9.41 12.00
C THR A 47 33.42 8.04 11.39
N GLN A 48 32.47 7.10 11.46
CA GLN A 48 32.61 5.79 10.83
C GLN A 48 32.73 5.87 9.31
N VAL A 49 32.02 6.80 8.67
CA VAL A 49 32.17 7.04 7.22
C VAL A 49 33.60 7.49 6.91
N ASN A 50 34.13 8.44 7.67
CA ASN A 50 35.49 8.96 7.47
C ASN A 50 36.55 7.88 7.72
N GLU A 51 36.40 7.06 8.77
CA GLU A 51 37.27 5.90 9.04
C GLU A 51 37.29 4.91 7.85
N ILE A 52 36.13 4.60 7.26
CA ILE A 52 36.04 3.75 6.08
C ILE A 52 36.71 4.40 4.86
N ILE A 53 36.55 5.71 4.68
CA ILE A 53 37.18 6.45 3.57
C ILE A 53 38.70 6.50 3.72
N GLU A 54 39.20 6.74 4.92
CA GLU A 54 40.64 6.75 5.23
C GLU A 54 41.28 5.37 5.11
N GLN A 55 40.52 4.29 5.36
CA GLN A 55 41.00 2.93 5.17
C GLN A 55 41.23 2.61 3.68
N MET A 56 40.55 3.28 2.76
CA MET A 56 40.77 3.08 1.32
C MET A 56 42.06 3.77 0.87
N LYS A 57 42.89 3.06 0.11
CA LYS A 57 44.22 3.56 -0.30
C LYS A 57 44.14 4.53 -1.49
N ASP A 58 43.28 4.19 -2.43
CA ASP A 58 43.11 4.85 -3.72
C ASP A 58 41.67 4.56 -4.21
N ASN A 59 41.38 4.90 -5.46
CA ASN A 59 40.11 4.60 -6.08
C ASN A 59 40.07 3.26 -6.83
N ALA A 60 41.10 2.41 -6.70
CA ALA A 60 41.22 1.15 -7.45
C ALA A 60 40.72 -0.03 -6.62
N PHE A 61 39.69 -0.73 -7.10
CA PHE A 61 39.11 -1.88 -6.43
C PHE A 61 39.36 -3.14 -7.24
N SER A 62 39.70 -4.24 -6.57
CA SER A 62 39.73 -5.55 -7.20
C SER A 62 38.37 -6.23 -7.10
N VAL A 63 37.98 -6.94 -8.14
CA VAL A 63 36.77 -7.76 -8.15
C VAL A 63 37.07 -9.06 -7.40
N GLU A 64 36.59 -9.18 -6.16
CA GLU A 64 36.82 -10.35 -5.31
C GLU A 64 35.95 -11.53 -5.75
N ASN A 65 34.69 -11.27 -6.05
CA ASN A 65 33.71 -12.30 -6.36
C ASN A 65 32.67 -11.80 -7.36
N VAL A 66 32.33 -12.62 -8.35
CA VAL A 66 31.19 -12.41 -9.23
C VAL A 66 30.29 -13.64 -9.17
N THR A 67 29.08 -13.46 -8.66
CA THR A 67 28.06 -14.51 -8.60
C THR A 67 27.01 -14.26 -9.66
N ARG A 68 26.82 -15.23 -10.57
CA ARG A 68 25.76 -15.23 -11.58
C ARG A 68 24.72 -16.28 -11.22
N LYS A 69 23.46 -15.89 -11.13
CA LYS A 69 22.35 -16.80 -10.82
C LYS A 69 21.16 -16.51 -11.72
N GLU A 70 20.62 -17.57 -12.29
CA GLU A 70 19.29 -17.52 -12.91
C GLU A 70 18.24 -17.55 -11.80
N ARG A 71 17.31 -16.60 -11.80
CA ARG A 71 16.19 -16.53 -10.87
C ARG A 71 14.87 -16.53 -11.62
N LYS A 72 13.93 -17.33 -11.14
CA LYS A 72 12.54 -17.29 -11.61
C LYS A 72 11.75 -16.28 -10.77
N ARG A 73 11.05 -15.37 -11.43
CA ARG A 73 10.01 -14.52 -10.83
C ARG A 73 8.66 -15.07 -11.26
N ASN A 74 7.87 -15.51 -10.30
CA ASN A 74 6.55 -16.10 -10.57
C ASN A 74 5.50 -15.00 -10.77
N PRO A 75 4.48 -15.25 -11.61
CA PRO A 75 3.35 -14.35 -11.72
C PRO A 75 2.58 -14.29 -10.40
N ALA A 76 2.00 -13.12 -10.16
CA ALA A 76 1.12 -12.92 -9.03
C ALA A 76 -0.23 -13.64 -9.27
N LEU A 77 -0.90 -14.04 -8.19
CA LEU A 77 -2.17 -14.77 -8.27
C LEU A 77 -3.29 -13.89 -8.87
N PRO A 78 -4.35 -14.51 -9.42
CA PRO A 78 -5.58 -13.80 -9.78
C PRO A 78 -6.12 -12.94 -8.62
N PHE A 79 -6.94 -11.95 -8.93
CA PHE A 79 -7.43 -11.04 -7.91
C PHE A 79 -8.42 -11.71 -6.95
N THR A 80 -8.18 -11.52 -5.66
CA THR A 80 -9.19 -11.48 -4.60
C THR A 80 -9.76 -10.07 -4.46
N THR A 81 -10.78 -9.86 -3.63
CA THR A 81 -11.30 -8.52 -3.34
C THR A 81 -10.24 -7.59 -2.74
N SER A 82 -9.47 -8.08 -1.77
CA SER A 82 -8.42 -7.30 -1.12
C SER A 82 -7.33 -6.88 -2.12
N SER A 83 -6.78 -7.85 -2.87
CA SER A 83 -5.72 -7.57 -3.84
C SER A 83 -6.17 -6.67 -4.99
N LEU A 84 -7.44 -6.76 -5.43
CA LEU A 84 -8.02 -5.83 -6.40
C LEU A 84 -8.08 -4.40 -5.85
N GLN A 85 -8.57 -4.22 -4.62
CA GLN A 85 -8.65 -2.90 -3.99
C GLN A 85 -7.26 -2.28 -3.81
N GLN A 86 -6.27 -3.08 -3.42
CA GLN A 86 -4.88 -2.63 -3.29
C GLN A 86 -4.29 -2.16 -4.63
N GLU A 87 -4.36 -2.99 -5.68
CA GLU A 87 -3.76 -2.64 -6.97
C GLU A 87 -4.54 -1.52 -7.69
N ALA A 88 -5.85 -1.44 -7.53
CA ALA A 88 -6.65 -0.32 -8.05
C ALA A 88 -6.26 1.01 -7.36
N ALA A 89 -5.97 0.99 -6.06
CA ALA A 89 -5.46 2.17 -5.36
C ALA A 89 -4.04 2.56 -5.83
N ARG A 90 -3.14 1.58 -5.98
CA ARG A 90 -1.74 1.81 -6.40
C ARG A 90 -1.63 2.26 -7.86
N LYS A 91 -2.21 1.50 -8.80
CA LYS A 91 -2.05 1.71 -10.25
C LYS A 91 -3.07 2.68 -10.83
N LEU A 92 -4.30 2.66 -10.33
CA LEU A 92 -5.40 3.45 -10.90
C LEU A 92 -5.75 4.68 -10.08
N ASN A 93 -5.18 4.83 -8.87
CA ASN A 93 -5.54 5.86 -7.91
C ASN A 93 -7.05 5.85 -7.59
N MET A 94 -7.64 4.66 -7.52
CA MET A 94 -9.05 4.44 -7.20
C MET A 94 -9.19 4.05 -5.73
N ARG A 95 -10.11 4.73 -5.02
CA ARG A 95 -10.47 4.37 -3.64
C ARG A 95 -11.28 3.08 -3.62
N ALA A 96 -11.24 2.35 -2.51
CA ALA A 96 -11.89 1.06 -2.35
C ALA A 96 -13.38 1.10 -2.72
N LYS A 97 -14.14 2.11 -2.25
CA LYS A 97 -15.56 2.31 -2.62
C LYS A 97 -15.76 2.41 -4.14
N LYS A 98 -14.93 3.20 -4.83
CA LYS A 98 -15.03 3.41 -6.27
C LYS A 98 -14.68 2.13 -7.03
N THR A 99 -13.64 1.42 -6.59
CA THR A 99 -13.24 0.13 -7.15
C THR A 99 -14.40 -0.87 -7.08
N MET A 100 -15.01 -1.02 -5.90
CA MET A 100 -16.11 -1.97 -5.72
C MET A 100 -17.39 -1.58 -6.48
N MET A 101 -17.71 -0.29 -6.55
CA MET A 101 -18.83 0.20 -7.36
C MET A 101 -18.64 -0.12 -8.86
N LEU A 102 -17.45 0.11 -9.40
CA LEU A 102 -17.15 -0.19 -10.80
C LEU A 102 -17.10 -1.71 -11.05
N ALA A 103 -16.56 -2.48 -10.12
CA ALA A 103 -16.55 -3.94 -10.20
C ALA A 103 -17.98 -4.52 -10.18
N GLN A 104 -18.87 -3.96 -9.35
CA GLN A 104 -20.29 -4.32 -9.34
C GLN A 104 -20.93 -4.11 -10.72
N GLN A 105 -20.70 -2.96 -11.35
CA GLN A 105 -21.23 -2.67 -12.69
C GLN A 105 -20.69 -3.64 -13.75
N LEU A 106 -19.38 -3.94 -13.69
CA LEU A 106 -18.76 -4.91 -14.59
C LEU A 106 -19.30 -6.34 -14.37
N TYR A 107 -19.71 -6.68 -13.15
CA TYR A 107 -20.30 -7.98 -12.81
C TYR A 107 -21.77 -8.08 -13.25
N GLU A 108 -22.60 -7.10 -12.89
CA GLU A 108 -24.04 -7.06 -13.22
C GLU A 108 -24.30 -6.97 -14.73
N GLY A 109 -23.42 -6.27 -15.44
CA GLY A 109 -23.33 -6.31 -16.89
C GLY A 109 -23.27 -4.95 -17.56
N ILE A 110 -22.71 -4.96 -18.76
CA ILE A 110 -22.58 -3.79 -19.64
C ILE A 110 -23.25 -4.12 -20.97
N ASP A 111 -23.99 -3.18 -21.54
CA ASP A 111 -24.56 -3.31 -22.88
C ASP A 111 -23.45 -3.25 -23.94
N LEU A 112 -23.24 -4.37 -24.65
CA LEU A 112 -22.27 -4.53 -25.73
C LEU A 112 -22.93 -4.46 -27.12
N GLY A 113 -24.09 -3.80 -27.22
CA GLY A 113 -24.83 -3.62 -28.46
C GLY A 113 -25.42 -4.95 -28.96
N LYS A 114 -24.89 -5.50 -30.05
CA LYS A 114 -25.43 -6.72 -30.67
C LYS A 114 -25.34 -7.96 -29.77
N GLN A 115 -24.44 -7.96 -28.78
CA GLN A 115 -24.29 -9.05 -27.81
C GLN A 115 -25.22 -8.89 -26.59
N GLY A 116 -25.95 -7.75 -26.49
CA GLY A 116 -26.79 -7.42 -25.34
C GLY A 116 -25.98 -7.08 -24.08
N THR A 117 -26.66 -7.12 -22.94
CA THR A 117 -26.06 -6.88 -21.61
C THR A 117 -25.28 -8.09 -21.15
N VAL A 118 -23.99 -7.92 -20.86
CA VAL A 118 -23.13 -9.01 -20.45
C VAL A 118 -22.26 -8.66 -19.24
N GLY A 119 -22.23 -9.56 -18.25
CA GLY A 119 -21.25 -9.54 -17.17
C GLY A 119 -19.83 -9.73 -17.72
N LEU A 120 -18.97 -8.76 -17.48
CA LEU A 120 -17.59 -8.73 -17.96
C LEU A 120 -16.60 -9.39 -17.00
N ILE A 121 -16.91 -9.44 -15.71
CA ILE A 121 -16.08 -10.07 -14.68
C ILE A 121 -16.88 -11.05 -13.82
N THR A 122 -16.19 -11.96 -13.14
CA THR A 122 -16.75 -12.80 -12.08
C THR A 122 -17.08 -11.98 -10.82
N TYR A 123 -17.76 -12.60 -9.85
CA TYR A 123 -18.19 -11.92 -8.63
C TYR A 123 -17.02 -11.31 -7.86
N MET A 124 -17.14 -10.02 -7.54
CA MET A 124 -16.04 -9.19 -7.02
C MET A 124 -15.83 -9.28 -5.51
N ARG A 125 -16.69 -9.99 -4.78
CA ARG A 125 -16.55 -10.24 -3.33
C ARG A 125 -16.14 -11.69 -3.13
N THR A 126 -14.84 -11.92 -3.10
CA THR A 126 -14.21 -13.24 -3.06
C THR A 126 -12.85 -13.13 -2.40
N ASP A 127 -12.54 -14.09 -1.56
CA ASP A 127 -11.22 -14.36 -0.97
C ASP A 127 -10.47 -15.46 -1.75
N SER A 128 -11.15 -16.09 -2.72
CA SER A 128 -10.61 -17.17 -3.54
C SER A 128 -9.70 -16.66 -4.65
N THR A 129 -8.61 -17.39 -4.89
CA THR A 129 -7.76 -17.23 -6.08
C THR A 129 -7.97 -18.34 -7.11
N ARG A 130 -8.95 -19.21 -6.88
CA ARG A 130 -9.29 -20.37 -7.71
C ARG A 130 -9.81 -19.93 -9.08
N ILE A 131 -9.50 -20.72 -10.10
CA ILE A 131 -9.96 -20.49 -11.48
C ILE A 131 -10.55 -21.79 -12.02
N SER A 132 -11.75 -21.72 -12.60
CA SER A 132 -12.39 -22.82 -13.31
C SER A 132 -11.54 -23.39 -14.46
N GLU A 133 -11.68 -24.69 -14.72
CA GLU A 133 -10.96 -25.37 -15.82
C GLU A 133 -11.26 -24.76 -17.19
N THR A 134 -12.50 -24.28 -17.41
CA THR A 134 -12.89 -23.61 -18.65
C THR A 134 -12.10 -22.31 -18.85
N ALA A 135 -12.01 -21.47 -17.83
CA ALA A 135 -11.26 -20.22 -17.89
C ALA A 135 -9.74 -20.45 -18.00
N GLN A 136 -9.19 -21.49 -17.35
CA GLN A 136 -7.79 -21.87 -17.54
C GLN A 136 -7.52 -22.30 -18.99
N THR A 137 -8.42 -23.06 -19.60
CA THR A 137 -8.27 -23.56 -20.97
C THR A 137 -8.38 -22.42 -21.99
N GLU A 138 -9.34 -21.52 -21.81
CA GLU A 138 -9.48 -20.32 -22.65
C GLU A 138 -8.25 -19.41 -22.55
N ALA A 139 -7.75 -19.17 -21.33
CA ALA A 139 -6.54 -18.39 -21.11
C ALA A 139 -5.31 -19.02 -21.76
N ARG A 140 -5.11 -20.34 -21.64
CA ARG A 140 -4.01 -21.05 -22.32
C ARG A 140 -4.10 -20.90 -23.83
N THR A 141 -5.29 -21.03 -24.40
CA THR A 141 -5.53 -20.86 -25.84
C THR A 141 -5.15 -19.45 -26.28
N TYR A 142 -5.71 -18.44 -25.61
CA TYR A 142 -5.40 -17.04 -25.88
C TYR A 142 -3.90 -16.74 -25.76
N ILE A 143 -3.24 -17.23 -24.71
CA ILE A 143 -1.81 -16.99 -24.48
C ILE A 143 -0.97 -17.64 -25.59
N THR A 144 -1.32 -18.84 -26.02
CA THR A 144 -0.63 -19.56 -27.10
C THR A 144 -0.72 -18.77 -28.40
N GLU A 145 -1.92 -18.29 -28.75
CA GLU A 145 -2.18 -17.54 -29.99
C GLU A 145 -1.53 -16.14 -29.97
N ALA A 146 -1.61 -15.44 -28.83
CA ALA A 146 -1.17 -14.05 -28.72
C ALA A 146 0.32 -13.89 -28.39
N PHE A 147 0.92 -14.83 -27.65
CA PHE A 147 2.30 -14.70 -27.14
C PHE A 147 3.23 -15.85 -27.53
N GLY A 148 2.70 -17.04 -27.86
CA GLY A 148 3.48 -18.25 -28.13
C GLY A 148 3.39 -19.29 -27.02
N ALA A 149 3.66 -20.55 -27.36
CA ALA A 149 3.53 -21.69 -26.45
C ALA A 149 4.49 -21.63 -25.25
N GLU A 150 5.65 -20.98 -25.40
CA GLU A 150 6.64 -20.78 -24.34
C GLU A 150 6.15 -19.84 -23.23
N TYR A 151 5.10 -19.06 -23.47
CA TYR A 151 4.49 -18.16 -22.47
C TYR A 151 3.41 -18.81 -21.62
N ILE A 152 3.08 -20.09 -21.84
CA ILE A 152 2.10 -20.81 -21.02
C ILE A 152 2.72 -21.19 -19.68
N GLY A 153 1.99 -20.94 -18.57
CA GLY A 153 2.39 -21.43 -17.25
C GLY A 153 2.44 -22.97 -17.22
N THR A 154 3.64 -23.53 -17.06
CA THR A 154 3.86 -25.00 -17.06
C THR A 154 3.64 -25.65 -15.69
N GLU A 155 3.65 -24.86 -14.60
CA GLU A 155 3.48 -25.38 -13.24
C GLU A 155 2.00 -25.36 -12.85
N LYS A 156 1.37 -26.55 -12.77
CA LYS A 156 0.17 -26.72 -11.96
C LYS A 156 0.56 -26.45 -10.50
N LYS A 157 0.34 -25.23 -10.01
CA LYS A 157 0.45 -24.95 -8.58
C LYS A 157 -0.47 -25.95 -7.86
N LYS A 158 0.10 -26.77 -6.96
CA LYS A 158 -0.71 -27.54 -6.02
C LYS A 158 -1.52 -26.53 -5.24
N GLU A 159 -2.82 -26.48 -5.46
CA GLU A 159 -3.72 -25.78 -4.56
C GLU A 159 -3.49 -26.39 -3.18
N THR A 160 -2.89 -25.60 -2.28
CA THR A 160 -2.99 -25.89 -0.86
C THR A 160 -4.48 -25.80 -0.56
N LYS A 161 -5.13 -26.96 -0.49
CA LYS A 161 -6.48 -27.08 0.06
C LYS A 161 -6.42 -26.49 1.47
N LYS A 162 -6.80 -25.23 1.63
CA LYS A 162 -7.43 -24.83 2.89
C LYS A 162 -8.72 -25.64 2.90
N SER A 163 -8.79 -26.62 3.80
CA SER A 163 -10.02 -27.34 4.04
C SER A 163 -11.06 -26.30 4.43
N ASN A 164 -12.21 -26.39 3.76
CA ASN A 164 -13.45 -25.71 4.06
C ASN A 164 -13.57 -24.32 3.45
N ALA A 165 -14.05 -24.31 2.21
CA ALA A 165 -15.01 -23.35 1.71
C ALA A 165 -15.77 -24.09 0.60
N GLN A 166 -17.05 -23.84 0.43
CA GLN A 166 -17.78 -24.30 -0.75
C GLN A 166 -16.98 -23.92 -2.01
N ASP A 167 -16.64 -24.91 -2.83
CA ASP A 167 -15.81 -24.82 -4.05
C ASP A 167 -16.43 -23.93 -5.18
N ALA A 168 -17.39 -23.08 -4.81
CA ALA A 168 -18.19 -22.23 -5.69
C ALA A 168 -17.55 -20.87 -5.97
N HIS A 169 -16.66 -20.36 -5.11
CA HIS A 169 -16.07 -19.03 -5.33
C HIS A 169 -14.82 -19.09 -6.22
N GLU A 170 -14.83 -18.27 -7.28
CA GLU A 170 -13.68 -18.05 -8.15
C GLU A 170 -13.00 -16.72 -7.82
N ALA A 171 -11.76 -16.57 -8.29
CA ALA A 171 -11.10 -15.29 -8.36
C ALA A 171 -11.88 -14.26 -9.17
N ILE A 172 -11.57 -12.98 -8.96
CA ILE A 172 -12.01 -11.88 -9.81
C ILE A 172 -11.20 -11.91 -11.12
N ARG A 173 -11.87 -12.28 -12.20
CA ARG A 173 -11.30 -12.43 -13.54
C ARG A 173 -12.31 -12.00 -14.60
N PRO A 174 -11.89 -11.78 -15.86
CA PRO A 174 -12.82 -11.66 -16.97
C PRO A 174 -13.71 -12.91 -17.07
N THR A 175 -14.98 -12.72 -17.44
CA THR A 175 -15.85 -13.84 -17.80
C THR A 175 -15.37 -14.57 -19.05
N SER A 176 -14.69 -13.85 -19.96
CA SER A 176 -13.93 -14.42 -21.08
C SER A 176 -12.70 -13.55 -21.38
N VAL A 177 -11.52 -14.17 -21.58
CA VAL A 177 -10.28 -13.45 -21.96
C VAL A 177 -10.31 -12.93 -23.38
N MET A 178 -11.17 -13.48 -24.24
CA MET A 178 -11.32 -13.04 -25.63
C MET A 178 -11.91 -11.63 -25.75
N ARG A 179 -12.52 -11.09 -24.68
CA ARG A 179 -12.98 -9.70 -24.63
C ARG A 179 -11.81 -8.79 -24.28
N ARG A 180 -11.00 -8.45 -25.27
CA ARG A 180 -9.78 -7.67 -25.03
C ARG A 180 -10.13 -6.24 -24.61
N PRO A 181 -9.42 -5.64 -23.65
CA PRO A 181 -9.70 -4.28 -23.19
C PRO A 181 -9.80 -3.25 -24.32
N GLU A 182 -8.98 -3.40 -25.36
CA GLU A 182 -8.95 -2.51 -26.53
C GLU A 182 -10.28 -2.52 -27.32
N GLU A 183 -10.97 -3.66 -27.36
CA GLU A 183 -12.25 -3.85 -28.06
C GLU A 183 -13.44 -3.31 -27.26
N LEU A 184 -13.30 -3.21 -25.94
CA LEU A 184 -14.37 -2.73 -25.04
C LEU A 184 -14.39 -1.20 -24.89
N LYS A 185 -13.44 -0.49 -25.50
CA LYS A 185 -13.25 0.95 -25.31
C LYS A 185 -14.47 1.79 -25.72
N SER A 186 -15.25 1.35 -26.70
CA SER A 186 -16.48 2.04 -27.13
C SER A 186 -17.67 1.82 -26.21
N PHE A 187 -17.64 0.77 -25.39
CA PHE A 187 -18.76 0.38 -24.52
C PHE A 187 -18.55 0.80 -23.06
N LEU A 188 -17.29 0.91 -22.63
CA LEU A 188 -16.94 1.20 -21.25
C LEU A 188 -16.61 2.68 -21.03
N SER A 189 -17.07 3.23 -19.91
CA SER A 189 -16.52 4.48 -19.41
C SER A 189 -15.02 4.36 -19.13
N ARG A 190 -14.31 5.49 -19.10
CA ARG A 190 -12.86 5.51 -18.87
C ARG A 190 -12.44 4.73 -17.61
N ASP A 191 -13.17 4.86 -16.52
CA ASP A 191 -12.79 4.20 -15.26
C ASP A 191 -13.19 2.72 -15.24
N GLN A 192 -14.32 2.34 -15.83
CA GLN A 192 -14.65 0.92 -16.04
C GLN A 192 -13.60 0.22 -16.90
N LEU A 193 -13.20 0.84 -18.02
CA LEU A 193 -12.16 0.30 -18.91
C LEU A 193 -10.83 0.11 -18.19
N ARG A 194 -10.42 1.09 -17.37
CA ARG A 194 -9.18 1.00 -16.59
C ARG A 194 -9.21 -0.13 -15.57
N LEU A 195 -10.33 -0.29 -14.86
CA LEU A 195 -10.48 -1.38 -13.88
C LEU A 195 -10.58 -2.75 -14.56
N TYR A 196 -11.34 -2.85 -15.65
CA TYR A 196 -11.44 -4.06 -16.44
C TYR A 196 -10.08 -4.48 -17.01
N LYS A 197 -9.34 -3.54 -17.59
CA LYS A 197 -7.98 -3.76 -18.10
C LYS A 197 -7.06 -4.31 -17.00
N LEU A 198 -7.11 -3.71 -15.80
CA LEU A 198 -6.34 -4.19 -14.65
C LEU A 198 -6.68 -5.65 -14.30
N ILE A 199 -7.97 -5.97 -14.21
CA ILE A 199 -8.45 -7.34 -13.91
C ILE A 199 -8.02 -8.33 -15.00
N TRP A 200 -8.17 -7.93 -16.26
CA TRP A 200 -7.81 -8.74 -17.43
C TRP A 200 -6.30 -9.03 -17.46
N GLU A 201 -5.46 -8.01 -17.31
CA GLU A 201 -3.99 -8.16 -17.33
C GLU A 201 -3.51 -9.04 -16.19
N ARG A 202 -4.04 -8.86 -14.97
CA ARG A 202 -3.70 -9.69 -13.81
C ARG A 202 -4.08 -11.15 -14.03
N PHE A 203 -5.27 -11.40 -14.56
CA PHE A 203 -5.73 -12.76 -14.83
C PHE A 203 -4.87 -13.43 -15.91
N VAL A 204 -4.66 -12.80 -17.06
CA VAL A 204 -3.84 -13.36 -18.14
C VAL A 204 -2.42 -13.62 -17.65
N ALA A 205 -1.79 -12.66 -16.98
CA ALA A 205 -0.45 -12.82 -16.43
C ALA A 205 -0.34 -13.96 -15.41
N SER A 206 -1.38 -14.18 -14.59
CA SER A 206 -1.42 -15.29 -13.63
C SER A 206 -1.35 -16.68 -14.29
N GLN A 207 -1.75 -16.77 -15.56
CA GLN A 207 -1.75 -18.01 -16.36
C GLN A 207 -0.50 -18.13 -17.25
N MET A 208 0.38 -17.14 -17.25
CA MET A 208 1.61 -17.11 -18.04
C MET A 208 2.79 -17.75 -17.31
N ALA A 209 3.83 -18.09 -18.08
CA ALA A 209 5.11 -18.59 -17.56
C ALA A 209 5.82 -17.56 -16.67
N SER A 210 6.60 -18.03 -15.71
CA SER A 210 7.48 -17.20 -14.88
C SER A 210 8.48 -16.43 -15.72
N ALA A 211 8.82 -15.22 -15.29
CA ALA A 211 9.94 -14.49 -15.88
C ALA A 211 11.25 -15.11 -15.40
N ILE A 212 12.25 -15.18 -16.28
CA ILE A 212 13.60 -15.66 -15.98
C ILE A 212 14.54 -14.45 -16.01
N MET A 213 15.21 -14.22 -14.88
CA MET A 213 16.14 -13.12 -14.67
C MET A 213 17.55 -13.67 -14.50
N ASP A 214 18.50 -13.17 -15.27
CA ASP A 214 19.91 -13.37 -14.95
C ASP A 214 20.32 -12.27 -13.98
N THR A 215 20.69 -12.67 -12.76
CA THR A 215 21.16 -11.75 -11.73
C THR A 215 22.67 -11.89 -11.58
N VAL A 216 23.37 -10.75 -11.60
CA VAL A 216 24.80 -10.66 -11.33
C VAL A 216 24.99 -9.85 -10.05
N THR A 217 25.76 -10.39 -9.12
CA THR A 217 26.24 -9.66 -7.95
C THR A 217 27.76 -9.70 -7.97
N ALA A 218 28.40 -8.54 -7.86
CA ALA A 218 29.84 -8.43 -7.72
C ALA A 218 30.21 -7.83 -6.37
N ARG A 219 31.25 -8.38 -5.74
CA ARG A 219 31.95 -7.78 -4.59
C ARG A 219 33.26 -7.18 -5.05
N LEU A 220 33.44 -5.91 -4.73
CA LEU A 220 34.60 -5.09 -5.07
C LEU A 220 35.33 -4.79 -3.76
N ILE A 221 36.64 -4.92 -3.73
CA ILE A 221 37.44 -4.75 -2.51
C ILE A 221 38.56 -3.74 -2.72
N ASN A 222 38.73 -2.82 -1.77
CA ASN A 222 39.88 -1.93 -1.63
C ASN A 222 40.32 -1.96 -0.17
N ASN A 223 41.51 -2.49 0.12
CA ASN A 223 42.07 -2.55 1.47
C ASN A 223 41.08 -3.06 2.55
N ASN A 224 40.45 -4.22 2.28
CA ASN A 224 39.41 -4.87 3.08
C ASN A 224 38.03 -4.19 3.12
N VAL A 225 37.90 -2.97 2.60
CA VAL A 225 36.61 -2.30 2.41
C VAL A 225 35.89 -2.89 1.21
N GLN A 226 34.66 -3.34 1.42
CA GLN A 226 33.87 -4.05 0.42
C GLN A 226 32.69 -3.21 -0.08
N PHE A 227 32.58 -3.12 -1.40
CA PHE A 227 31.41 -2.59 -2.10
C PHE A 227 30.69 -3.72 -2.82
N ARG A 228 29.36 -3.61 -2.91
CA ARG A 228 28.51 -4.56 -3.60
C ARG A 228 27.78 -3.88 -4.76
N ALA A 229 28.02 -4.40 -5.96
CA ALA A 229 27.24 -4.08 -7.14
C ALA A 229 26.23 -5.20 -7.40
N SER A 230 25.03 -4.86 -7.85
CA SER A 230 24.04 -5.84 -8.28
C SER A 230 23.30 -5.33 -9.50
N GLY A 231 23.10 -6.22 -10.46
CA GLY A 231 22.34 -5.95 -11.67
C GLY A 231 21.56 -7.18 -12.09
N SER A 232 20.47 -6.95 -12.80
CA SER A 232 19.61 -7.98 -13.34
C SER A 232 19.27 -7.65 -14.79
N VAL A 233 19.13 -8.68 -15.60
CA VAL A 233 18.57 -8.59 -16.94
C VAL A 233 17.49 -9.64 -17.11
N VAL A 234 16.39 -9.25 -17.74
CA VAL A 234 15.31 -10.15 -18.11
C VAL A 234 15.79 -11.04 -19.26
N LYS A 235 16.04 -12.32 -18.99
CA LYS A 235 16.38 -13.33 -20.00
C LYS A 235 15.13 -13.83 -20.74
N PHE A 236 14.04 -14.01 -20.00
CA PHE A 236 12.73 -14.33 -20.54
C PHE A 236 11.67 -13.54 -19.77
N PRO A 237 10.86 -12.68 -20.43
CA PRO A 237 9.95 -11.80 -19.71
C PRO A 237 8.74 -12.54 -19.11
N GLY A 238 8.34 -13.69 -19.64
CA GLY A 238 7.17 -14.43 -19.17
C GLY A 238 5.95 -13.52 -18.97
N PHE A 239 5.30 -13.65 -17.81
CA PHE A 239 4.15 -12.84 -17.40
C PHE A 239 4.38 -11.31 -17.39
N MET A 240 5.64 -10.86 -17.26
CA MET A 240 5.97 -9.42 -17.19
C MET A 240 5.68 -8.69 -18.50
N LYS A 241 5.46 -9.39 -19.62
CA LYS A 241 4.93 -8.80 -20.85
C LYS A 241 3.55 -8.17 -20.67
N VAL A 242 2.76 -8.68 -19.72
CA VAL A 242 1.36 -8.29 -19.53
C VAL A 242 1.18 -7.54 -18.22
N TYR A 243 1.80 -7.99 -17.13
CA TYR A 243 1.56 -7.41 -15.82
C TYR A 243 2.76 -7.50 -14.88
N VAL A 244 3.02 -6.41 -14.14
CA VAL A 244 3.95 -6.39 -13.00
C VAL A 244 3.24 -5.74 -11.82
N GLU A 245 3.19 -6.43 -10.69
CA GLU A 245 2.59 -5.92 -9.45
C GLU A 245 3.36 -4.71 -8.92
N SER A 246 2.64 -3.68 -8.46
CA SER A 246 3.25 -2.47 -7.93
C SER A 246 3.67 -2.63 -6.47
N LYS A 247 4.83 -2.09 -6.08
CA LYS A 247 5.23 -1.95 -4.67
C LYS A 247 4.67 -0.65 -4.08
N ASP A 248 4.37 -0.64 -2.78
CA ASP A 248 3.76 0.49 -2.06
C ASP A 248 4.55 1.81 -2.20
N ASP A 249 5.89 1.73 -2.23
CA ASP A 249 6.77 2.91 -2.18
C ASP A 249 7.37 3.29 -3.54
N GLY A 250 6.78 2.81 -4.64
CA GLY A 250 7.08 3.30 -6.00
C GLY A 250 8.52 3.07 -6.49
N ALA A 251 9.32 2.26 -5.79
CA ALA A 251 10.65 1.90 -6.24
C ALA A 251 10.54 1.01 -7.49
N GLU A 252 10.76 1.60 -8.66
CA GLU A 252 11.04 0.85 -9.88
C GLU A 252 12.32 0.05 -9.68
N GLU A 253 12.25 -1.28 -9.82
CA GLU A 253 13.45 -2.09 -10.00
C GLU A 253 14.07 -1.67 -11.34
N LYS A 254 15.07 -0.79 -11.28
CA LYS A 254 15.87 -0.47 -12.46
C LYS A 254 16.72 -1.70 -12.78
N ASP A 255 16.26 -2.50 -13.72
CA ASP A 255 17.00 -3.60 -14.35
C ASP A 255 18.17 -3.02 -15.16
N LYS A 256 19.22 -2.57 -14.47
CA LYS A 256 20.49 -2.21 -15.09
C LYS A 256 21.41 -3.41 -15.03
N MET A 257 21.85 -3.88 -16.19
CA MET A 257 22.85 -4.92 -16.30
C MET A 257 24.20 -4.38 -15.85
N LEU A 258 24.91 -5.13 -15.02
CA LEU A 258 26.32 -4.85 -14.75
C LEU A 258 27.13 -5.15 -16.02
N PRO A 259 28.19 -4.37 -16.32
CA PRO A 259 29.13 -4.75 -17.35
C PRO A 259 29.72 -6.15 -17.03
N PRO A 260 30.29 -6.86 -18.02
CA PRO A 260 31.04 -8.07 -17.73
C PRO A 260 32.09 -7.77 -16.67
N LEU A 261 32.19 -8.59 -15.62
CA LEU A 261 33.19 -8.46 -14.55
C LEU A 261 33.82 -9.84 -14.34
N GLU A 262 35.14 -9.88 -14.17
CA GLU A 262 35.91 -11.09 -13.89
C GLU A 262 36.63 -11.00 -12.56
N VAL A 263 36.77 -12.12 -11.86
CA VAL A 263 37.47 -12.16 -10.57
C VAL A 263 38.94 -11.80 -10.78
N GLY A 264 39.48 -10.93 -9.93
CA GLY A 264 40.84 -10.41 -10.01
C GLY A 264 41.00 -9.17 -10.90
N GLU A 265 39.95 -8.76 -11.62
CA GLU A 265 39.97 -7.54 -12.42
C GLU A 265 39.97 -6.28 -11.55
N THR A 266 40.62 -5.21 -12.02
CA THR A 266 40.62 -3.90 -11.37
C THR A 266 39.58 -2.96 -11.98
N VAL A 267 38.76 -2.34 -11.15
CA VAL A 267 37.79 -1.29 -11.51
C VAL A 267 38.03 -0.04 -10.68
N PHE A 268 37.63 1.13 -11.16
CA PHE A 268 37.93 2.40 -10.49
C PHE A 268 36.66 3.08 -10.02
N SER A 269 36.58 3.48 -8.75
CA SER A 269 35.48 4.33 -8.29
C SER A 269 35.65 5.75 -8.83
N LYS A 270 34.53 6.41 -9.11
CA LYS A 270 34.45 7.87 -9.13
C LYS A 270 34.48 8.40 -7.70
N ASP A 271 34.18 9.69 -7.55
CA ASP A 271 34.06 10.32 -6.24
C ASP A 271 33.05 9.57 -5.37
N LEU A 272 33.43 9.34 -4.12
CA LEU A 272 32.56 8.75 -3.13
C LEU A 272 31.58 9.83 -2.67
N GLU A 273 30.27 9.54 -2.74
CA GLU A 273 29.23 10.42 -2.21
C GLU A 273 28.60 9.79 -0.97
N PRO A 274 29.17 10.00 0.23
CA PRO A 274 28.46 9.66 1.46
C PRO A 274 27.18 10.46 1.58
N LYS A 275 26.10 9.78 1.93
CA LYS A 275 24.79 10.40 2.16
C LYS A 275 24.33 10.05 3.56
N GLN A 276 24.10 11.09 4.34
CA GLN A 276 23.43 11.01 5.63
C GLN A 276 21.94 10.76 5.40
N HIS A 277 21.39 9.85 6.19
CA HIS A 277 19.98 9.55 6.22
C HIS A 277 19.52 9.44 7.67
N PHE A 278 18.21 9.53 7.84
CA PHE A 278 17.55 9.22 9.09
C PHE A 278 16.49 8.18 8.83
N THR A 279 16.43 7.18 9.70
CA THR A 279 15.33 6.23 9.73
C THR A 279 14.00 6.99 9.79
N GLN A 280 12.97 6.43 9.16
CA GLN A 280 11.64 7.05 9.08
C GLN A 280 10.67 6.22 9.90
N PRO A 281 9.69 6.86 10.57
CA PRO A 281 8.67 6.11 11.28
C PRO A 281 7.84 5.26 10.30
N PRO A 282 7.19 4.20 10.78
CA PRO A 282 6.34 3.38 9.93
C PRO A 282 5.27 4.26 9.26
N PRO A 283 5.01 4.10 7.94
CA PRO A 283 4.12 5.03 7.26
C PRO A 283 2.68 4.85 7.73
N ARG A 284 1.94 5.95 7.90
CA ARG A 284 0.48 5.90 8.13
C ARG A 284 -0.21 5.08 7.04
N TYR A 285 -1.31 4.42 7.43
CA TYR A 285 -2.10 3.57 6.55
C TYR A 285 -2.71 4.35 5.38
N THR A 286 -2.56 3.83 4.17
CA THR A 286 -3.45 4.15 3.03
C THR A 286 -4.65 3.20 3.05
N GLU A 287 -5.68 3.43 2.23
CA GLU A 287 -6.76 2.45 2.04
C GLU A 287 -6.22 1.08 1.63
N ALA A 288 -5.29 1.02 0.68
CA ALA A 288 -4.66 -0.24 0.25
C ALA A 288 -3.97 -0.97 1.41
N ARG A 289 -3.13 -0.26 2.17
CA ARG A 289 -2.40 -0.86 3.27
C ARG A 289 -3.34 -1.30 4.40
N LEU A 290 -4.38 -0.52 4.69
CA LEU A 290 -5.34 -0.89 5.72
C LEU A 290 -6.14 -2.14 5.32
N VAL A 291 -6.61 -2.24 4.07
CA VAL A 291 -7.29 -3.44 3.57
C VAL A 291 -6.39 -4.67 3.68
N ARG A 292 -5.12 -4.53 3.27
CA ARG A 292 -4.12 -5.60 3.42
C ARG A 292 -3.94 -6.02 4.87
N THR A 293 -3.82 -5.06 5.79
CA THR A 293 -3.66 -5.36 7.22
C THR A 293 -4.91 -6.02 7.81
N LEU A 294 -6.12 -5.59 7.43
CA LEU A 294 -7.37 -6.25 7.85
C LEU A 294 -7.43 -7.72 7.38
N GLU A 295 -6.98 -7.99 6.15
CA GLU A 295 -6.88 -9.35 5.59
C GLU A 295 -5.81 -10.19 6.31
N GLU A 296 -4.60 -9.66 6.48
CA GLU A 296 -3.49 -10.36 7.15
C GLU A 296 -3.79 -10.70 8.61
N LEU A 297 -4.58 -9.85 9.29
CA LEU A 297 -5.01 -10.07 10.67
C LEU A 297 -6.30 -10.91 10.79
N GLY A 298 -6.94 -11.30 9.68
CA GLY A 298 -8.17 -12.12 9.70
C GLY A 298 -9.43 -11.40 10.18
N ILE A 299 -9.38 -10.08 10.36
CA ILE A 299 -10.48 -9.26 10.93
C ILE A 299 -11.35 -8.58 9.87
N GLY A 300 -11.05 -8.77 8.59
CA GLY A 300 -11.83 -8.21 7.48
C GLY A 300 -12.18 -9.26 6.44
N ARG A 301 -13.41 -9.18 5.93
CA ARG A 301 -13.96 -10.02 4.86
C ARG A 301 -14.14 -9.20 3.58
N PRO A 302 -14.20 -9.84 2.39
CA PRO A 302 -14.51 -9.18 1.12
C PRO A 302 -15.72 -8.24 1.14
N SER A 303 -16.73 -8.58 1.94
CA SER A 303 -17.95 -7.80 2.13
C SER A 303 -17.78 -6.61 3.08
N THR A 304 -16.80 -6.62 3.99
CA THR A 304 -16.68 -5.65 5.09
C THR A 304 -15.57 -4.63 4.91
N TYR A 305 -14.56 -4.86 4.06
CA TYR A 305 -13.46 -3.91 3.86
C TYR A 305 -13.95 -2.48 3.55
N VAL A 306 -14.77 -2.30 2.52
CA VAL A 306 -15.30 -0.97 2.15
C VAL A 306 -16.19 -0.39 3.25
N PRO A 307 -17.24 -1.09 3.73
CA PRO A 307 -18.07 -0.59 4.82
C PRO A 307 -17.29 -0.14 6.06
N THR A 308 -16.27 -0.88 6.48
CA THR A 308 -15.43 -0.53 7.62
C THR A 308 -14.69 0.77 7.38
N LEU A 309 -13.99 0.90 6.24
CA LEU A 309 -13.27 2.13 5.89
C LEU A 309 -14.20 3.35 5.79
N GLU A 310 -15.42 3.16 5.28
CA GLU A 310 -16.41 4.24 5.18
C GLU A 310 -16.97 4.63 6.54
N THR A 311 -17.24 3.66 7.41
CA THR A 311 -17.85 3.89 8.72
C THR A 311 -16.93 4.69 9.62
N ILE A 312 -15.65 4.31 9.71
CA ILE A 312 -14.67 5.03 10.55
C ILE A 312 -14.42 6.46 10.07
N GLN A 313 -14.52 6.71 8.76
CA GLN A 313 -14.43 8.06 8.20
C GLN A 313 -15.71 8.86 8.42
N LYS A 314 -16.88 8.26 8.18
CA LYS A 314 -18.19 8.93 8.30
C LYS A 314 -18.50 9.30 9.75
N ARG A 315 -18.12 8.45 10.70
CA ARG A 315 -18.25 8.72 12.14
C ARG A 315 -17.19 9.68 12.67
N GLY A 316 -16.26 10.13 11.83
CA GLY A 316 -15.25 11.10 12.21
C GLY A 316 -14.11 10.55 13.05
N TYR A 317 -14.00 9.23 13.27
CA TYR A 317 -12.90 8.65 14.04
C TYR A 317 -11.55 8.86 13.37
N VAL A 318 -11.51 8.85 12.03
CA VAL A 318 -10.31 9.11 11.24
C VAL A 318 -10.57 10.14 10.14
N GLY A 319 -9.59 11.00 9.91
CA GLY A 319 -9.49 11.86 8.74
C GLY A 319 -8.61 11.25 7.64
N LEU A 320 -8.61 11.89 6.46
CA LEU A 320 -7.68 11.58 5.38
C LEU A 320 -6.78 12.77 5.07
N ASP A 321 -5.48 12.63 5.34
CA ASP A 321 -4.46 13.56 4.87
C ASP A 321 -3.53 12.89 3.85
N ASN A 322 -3.40 13.51 2.68
CA ASN A 322 -2.62 12.99 1.54
C ASN A 322 -2.89 11.49 1.25
N LYS A 323 -4.17 11.06 1.33
CA LYS A 323 -4.65 9.68 1.17
C LYS A 323 -4.18 8.69 2.26
N ARG A 324 -3.68 9.19 3.38
CA ARG A 324 -3.35 8.42 4.57
C ARG A 324 -4.36 8.70 5.66
N PHE A 325 -4.73 7.67 6.40
CA PHE A 325 -5.58 7.79 7.57
C PHE A 325 -4.81 8.47 8.70
N VAL A 326 -5.45 9.45 9.32
CA VAL A 326 -4.96 10.14 10.52
C VAL A 326 -6.06 10.02 11.57
N PRO A 327 -5.77 9.55 12.79
CA PRO A 327 -6.77 9.52 13.85
C PRO A 327 -7.21 10.94 14.21
N THR A 328 -8.44 11.07 14.67
CA THR A 328 -8.95 12.31 15.26
C THR A 328 -8.97 12.16 16.77
N GLU A 329 -9.05 13.30 17.48
CA GLU A 329 -9.26 13.32 18.93
C GLU A 329 -10.49 12.50 19.36
N LEU A 330 -11.60 12.61 18.63
CA LEU A 330 -12.79 11.77 18.86
C LEU A 330 -12.46 10.28 18.73
N GLY A 331 -11.71 9.89 17.70
CA GLY A 331 -11.30 8.50 17.50
C GLY A 331 -10.41 7.98 18.62
N GLU A 332 -9.52 8.82 19.14
CA GLU A 332 -8.63 8.51 20.26
C GLU A 332 -9.39 8.35 21.58
N ILE A 333 -10.26 9.30 21.91
CA ILE A 333 -11.11 9.23 23.11
C ILE A 333 -11.99 7.97 23.06
N VAL A 334 -12.62 7.69 21.91
CA VAL A 334 -13.50 6.52 21.76
C VAL A 334 -12.73 5.23 21.94
N ILE A 335 -11.54 5.07 21.35
CA ILE A 335 -10.78 3.81 21.52
C ILE A 335 -10.28 3.66 22.97
N GLU A 336 -9.90 4.75 23.63
CA GLU A 336 -9.42 4.70 25.01
C GLU A 336 -10.52 4.27 25.97
N LEU A 337 -11.71 4.87 25.87
CA LEU A 337 -12.88 4.45 26.64
C LEU A 337 -13.26 3.00 26.32
N ILE A 338 -13.23 2.61 25.05
CA ILE A 338 -13.53 1.23 24.66
C ILE A 338 -12.54 0.24 25.30
N LEU A 339 -11.23 0.53 25.28
CA LEU A 339 -10.22 -0.35 25.84
C LEU A 339 -10.29 -0.43 27.38
N GLU A 340 -10.70 0.64 28.04
CA GLU A 340 -10.90 0.67 29.49
C GLU A 340 -12.03 -0.29 29.94
N PHE A 341 -13.15 -0.29 29.22
CA PHE A 341 -14.35 -1.05 29.61
C PHE A 341 -14.44 -2.44 28.95
N PHE A 342 -13.84 -2.63 27.77
CA PHE A 342 -13.95 -3.85 26.96
C PHE A 342 -12.58 -4.42 26.48
N PRO A 343 -11.57 -4.59 27.36
CA PRO A 343 -10.22 -4.97 26.95
C PRO A 343 -10.13 -6.35 26.26
N GLU A 344 -10.98 -7.29 26.64
CA GLU A 344 -10.98 -8.66 26.13
C GLU A 344 -11.82 -8.86 24.87
N ILE A 345 -12.71 -7.91 24.55
CA ILE A 345 -13.74 -8.07 23.51
C ILE A 345 -13.40 -7.27 22.25
N ILE A 346 -12.47 -6.31 22.33
CA ILE A 346 -12.17 -5.37 21.21
C ILE A 346 -10.70 -5.45 20.79
N ASN A 347 -9.98 -6.49 21.22
CA ASN A 347 -8.66 -6.77 20.69
C ASN A 347 -8.72 -7.51 19.32
N ILE A 348 -7.61 -7.47 18.60
CA ILE A 348 -7.47 -8.03 17.26
C ILE A 348 -7.74 -9.53 17.24
N GLU A 349 -7.21 -10.27 18.23
CA GLU A 349 -7.32 -11.72 18.32
C GLU A 349 -8.78 -12.15 18.53
N PHE A 350 -9.50 -11.51 19.45
CA PHE A 350 -10.92 -11.74 19.67
C PHE A 350 -11.73 -11.50 18.38
N THR A 351 -11.47 -10.39 17.70
CA THR A 351 -12.17 -10.04 16.45
C THR A 351 -11.90 -11.10 15.37
N ALA A 352 -10.65 -11.55 15.22
CA ALA A 352 -10.30 -12.57 14.24
C ALA A 352 -10.97 -13.91 14.55
N ASN A 353 -11.01 -14.30 15.83
CA ASN A 353 -11.68 -15.53 16.28
C ASN A 353 -13.19 -15.47 16.09
N MET A 354 -13.82 -14.32 16.36
CA MET A 354 -15.25 -14.12 16.11
C MET A 354 -15.57 -14.27 14.62
N GLU A 355 -14.78 -13.62 13.77
CA GLU A 355 -14.94 -13.72 12.32
C GLU A 355 -14.75 -15.16 11.80
N GLN A 356 -13.75 -15.89 12.32
CA GLN A 356 -13.57 -17.31 12.00
C GLN A 356 -14.75 -18.17 12.48
N SER A 357 -15.30 -17.87 13.66
CA SER A 357 -16.47 -18.59 14.19
C SER A 357 -17.71 -18.37 13.32
N LEU A 358 -17.86 -17.17 12.73
CA LEU A 358 -18.94 -16.88 11.78
C LEU A 358 -18.75 -17.61 10.45
N ASP A 359 -17.51 -17.78 9.98
CA ASP A 359 -17.22 -18.62 8.81
C ASP A 359 -17.57 -20.11 9.10
N GLU A 360 -17.27 -20.61 10.31
CA GLU A 360 -17.66 -21.97 10.71
C GLU A 360 -19.19 -22.16 10.74
N VAL A 361 -19.96 -21.11 11.06
CA VAL A 361 -21.42 -21.13 10.94
C VAL A 361 -21.87 -21.24 9.49
N GLU A 362 -21.28 -20.44 8.59
CA GLU A 362 -21.58 -20.48 7.15
C GLU A 362 -21.32 -21.88 6.56
N GLU A 363 -20.27 -22.54 7.03
CA GLU A 363 -19.91 -23.91 6.63
C GLU A 363 -20.78 -25.00 7.25
N GLY A 364 -21.61 -24.66 8.24
CA GLY A 364 -22.39 -25.62 9.02
C GLY A 364 -21.58 -26.41 10.04
N ASN A 365 -20.36 -25.97 10.36
CA ASN A 365 -19.46 -26.56 11.34
C ASN A 365 -19.71 -26.05 12.77
N ALA A 366 -20.40 -24.93 12.94
CA ALA A 366 -20.73 -24.35 14.24
C ALA A 366 -22.21 -23.96 14.38
N ASN A 367 -22.72 -23.98 15.62
CA ASN A 367 -24.07 -23.50 15.94
C ASN A 367 -24.01 -22.01 16.33
N TRP A 368 -24.64 -21.16 15.51
CA TRP A 368 -24.64 -19.71 15.71
C TRP A 368 -25.23 -19.27 17.07
N VAL A 369 -26.23 -20.00 17.59
CA VAL A 369 -26.85 -19.66 18.88
C VAL A 369 -25.82 -19.77 20.00
N LYS A 370 -24.99 -20.82 19.96
CA LYS A 370 -23.93 -21.02 20.96
C LYS A 370 -22.88 -19.91 20.89
N ILE A 371 -22.44 -19.53 19.70
CA ILE A 371 -21.45 -18.45 19.52
C ILE A 371 -21.97 -17.12 20.07
N VAL A 372 -23.23 -16.80 19.80
CA VAL A 372 -23.87 -15.57 20.32
C VAL A 372 -24.03 -15.63 21.83
N ASP A 373 -24.43 -16.77 22.38
CA ASP A 373 -24.60 -16.96 23.83
C ASP A 373 -23.25 -16.86 24.57
N ASP A 374 -22.22 -17.57 24.08
CA ASP A 374 -20.86 -17.54 24.62
C ASP A 374 -20.28 -16.11 24.61
N PHE A 375 -20.55 -15.33 23.55
CA PHE A 375 -20.20 -13.91 23.50
C PHE A 375 -20.98 -13.07 24.53
N TYR A 376 -22.30 -13.22 24.55
CA TYR A 376 -23.19 -12.36 25.32
C TYR A 376 -22.98 -12.51 26.82
N VAL A 377 -22.74 -13.74 27.31
CA VAL A 377 -22.45 -14.03 28.73
C VAL A 377 -21.23 -13.24 29.24
N GLY A 378 -20.18 -13.09 28.40
CA GLY A 378 -19.01 -12.29 28.75
C GLY A 378 -19.20 -10.79 28.55
N PHE A 379 -20.04 -10.40 27.59
CA PHE A 379 -20.28 -9.01 27.21
C PHE A 379 -21.24 -8.28 28.13
N GLU A 380 -22.36 -8.90 28.52
CA GLU A 380 -23.46 -8.27 29.28
C GLU A 380 -22.99 -7.65 30.61
N PRO A 381 -22.24 -8.33 31.49
CA PRO A 381 -21.77 -7.71 32.74
C PRO A 381 -20.85 -6.50 32.50
N ARG A 382 -20.08 -6.51 31.41
CA ARG A 382 -19.20 -5.38 31.03
C ARG A 382 -20.01 -4.22 30.48
N LEU A 383 -21.05 -4.50 29.71
CA LEU A 383 -21.98 -3.49 29.22
C LEU A 383 -22.69 -2.80 30.39
N GLU A 384 -23.23 -3.56 31.35
CA GLU A 384 -23.88 -2.97 32.54
C GLU A 384 -22.93 -2.09 33.36
N LYS A 385 -21.66 -2.50 33.47
CA LYS A 385 -20.63 -1.69 34.14
C LYS A 385 -20.34 -0.42 33.36
N ALA A 386 -20.15 -0.53 32.05
CA ALA A 386 -19.91 0.60 31.17
C ALA A 386 -21.07 1.62 31.24
N GLU A 387 -22.32 1.18 31.22
CA GLU A 387 -23.49 2.07 31.32
C GLU A 387 -23.54 2.86 32.63
N LYS A 388 -23.00 2.32 33.72
CA LYS A 388 -22.98 2.97 35.05
C LYS A 388 -21.76 3.85 35.26
N GLU A 389 -20.62 3.47 34.72
CA GLU A 389 -19.31 4.05 35.08
C GLU A 389 -18.64 4.83 33.93
N MET A 390 -19.03 4.58 32.68
CA MET A 390 -18.43 5.27 31.52
C MET A 390 -18.86 6.73 31.53
N ARG A 391 -17.86 7.62 31.63
CA ARG A 391 -18.09 9.05 31.70
C ARG A 391 -18.55 9.57 30.35
N GLU A 392 -19.53 10.48 30.36
CA GLU A 392 -19.80 11.32 29.21
C GLU A 392 -18.62 12.27 29.00
N VAL A 393 -17.91 12.10 27.88
CA VAL A 393 -16.81 13.00 27.51
C VAL A 393 -17.35 14.04 26.54
N GLU A 394 -17.52 15.26 27.04
CA GLU A 394 -17.75 16.41 26.17
C GLU A 394 -16.42 16.85 25.57
N ILE A 395 -16.27 16.65 24.25
CA ILE A 395 -15.12 17.19 23.52
C ILE A 395 -15.32 18.69 23.43
N LYS A 396 -14.67 19.43 24.33
CA LYS A 396 -14.64 20.88 24.27
C LYS A 396 -13.81 21.27 23.05
N ASP A 397 -14.40 22.06 22.17
CA ASP A 397 -13.65 22.56 21.03
C ASP A 397 -12.45 23.38 21.54
N GLU A 398 -11.26 23.10 21.01
CA GLU A 398 -10.03 23.79 21.41
C GLU A 398 -10.16 25.29 21.10
N PRO A 399 -9.94 26.21 22.07
CA PRO A 399 -10.01 27.64 21.81
C PRO A 399 -9.00 28.06 20.75
N ALA A 400 -9.45 28.80 19.74
CA ALA A 400 -8.58 29.33 18.68
C ALA A 400 -7.76 30.55 19.13
N GLY A 401 -8.02 31.06 20.34
CA GLY A 401 -7.34 32.23 20.90
C GLY A 401 -7.81 33.57 20.33
N GLU A 402 -8.85 33.58 19.49
CA GLU A 402 -9.49 34.79 18.96
C GLU A 402 -11.02 34.73 19.11
N ASP A 403 -11.68 35.89 19.21
CA ASP A 403 -13.13 36.00 19.26
C ASP A 403 -13.74 36.15 17.85
N CYS A 404 -14.99 35.74 17.71
CA CYS A 404 -15.73 35.76 16.46
C CYS A 404 -16.08 37.20 16.08
N GLU A 405 -15.60 37.65 14.92
CA GLU A 405 -15.84 39.01 14.40
C GLU A 405 -17.32 39.36 14.14
N LEU A 406 -18.24 38.38 14.19
CA LEU A 406 -19.67 38.60 13.96
C LEU A 406 -20.51 38.66 15.24
N CYS A 407 -20.04 38.07 16.34
CA CYS A 407 -20.85 37.94 17.55
C CYS A 407 -20.05 37.91 18.86
N ASP A 408 -18.75 38.22 18.80
CA ASP A 408 -17.80 38.32 19.92
C ASP A 408 -17.67 37.07 20.81
N HIS A 409 -18.26 35.95 20.42
CA HIS A 409 -18.06 34.65 21.08
C HIS A 409 -16.72 34.04 20.68
N PRO A 410 -16.04 33.27 21.56
CA PRO A 410 -14.77 32.63 21.24
C PRO A 410 -14.83 31.83 19.95
N MET A 411 -13.81 31.95 19.11
CA MET A 411 -13.58 31.01 18.02
C MET A 411 -12.91 29.75 18.58
N VAL A 412 -13.24 28.62 17.99
CA VAL A 412 -12.73 27.31 18.38
C VAL A 412 -12.29 26.53 17.15
N PHE A 413 -11.32 25.64 17.32
CA PHE A 413 -10.89 24.76 16.26
C PHE A 413 -11.83 23.57 16.12
N LYS A 414 -12.31 23.34 14.90
CA LYS A 414 -13.12 22.18 14.52
C LYS A 414 -12.45 21.39 13.40
N MET A 415 -12.74 20.10 13.32
CA MET A 415 -12.33 19.26 12.20
C MET A 415 -13.43 19.19 11.13
N GLY A 416 -13.10 19.62 9.91
CA GLY A 416 -13.98 19.55 8.76
C GLY A 416 -13.47 18.57 7.71
N LYS A 417 -14.23 18.41 6.62
CA LYS A 417 -13.85 17.59 5.45
C LYS A 417 -12.46 17.94 4.87
N TYR A 418 -11.97 19.15 5.12
CA TYR A 418 -10.74 19.69 4.54
C TYR A 418 -9.59 19.82 5.55
N GLY A 419 -9.78 19.35 6.79
CA GLY A 419 -8.82 19.51 7.89
C GLY A 419 -9.35 20.45 8.97
N LYS A 420 -8.46 20.81 9.89
CA LYS A 420 -8.74 21.69 11.03
C LYS A 420 -9.05 23.10 10.51
N PHE A 421 -10.13 23.72 11.01
CA PHE A 421 -10.55 25.08 10.68
C PHE A 421 -11.07 25.77 11.94
N MET A 422 -11.19 27.10 11.94
CA MET A 422 -11.76 27.85 13.07
C MET A 422 -13.26 28.10 12.82
N ALA A 423 -14.09 27.89 13.82
CA ALA A 423 -15.53 28.15 13.78
C ALA A 423 -15.96 28.92 15.03
N CYS A 424 -17.02 29.71 14.93
CA CYS A 424 -17.59 30.36 16.11
C CYS A 424 -18.13 29.29 17.08
N SER A 425 -17.82 29.43 18.38
CA SER A 425 -18.37 28.56 19.43
C SER A 425 -19.89 28.65 19.56
N ASN A 426 -20.50 29.75 19.12
CA ASN A 426 -21.95 29.98 19.17
C ASN A 426 -22.73 29.39 17.97
N PHE A 427 -22.19 28.35 17.32
CA PHE A 427 -22.92 27.61 16.27
C PHE A 427 -24.05 26.78 16.90
N PRO A 428 -25.27 26.72 16.33
CA PRO A 428 -25.66 27.10 14.96
C PRO A 428 -26.09 28.56 14.75
N ASP A 429 -26.21 29.35 15.81
CA ASP A 429 -26.73 30.72 15.78
C ASP A 429 -25.75 31.69 15.08
N CYS A 430 -24.45 31.46 15.25
CA CYS A 430 -23.40 32.10 14.45
C CYS A 430 -22.65 31.07 13.59
N ARG A 431 -22.75 31.21 12.27
CA ARG A 431 -22.11 30.31 11.28
C ARG A 431 -20.77 30.81 10.77
N ASN A 432 -20.13 31.73 11.49
CA ASN A 432 -18.83 32.26 11.09
C ASN A 432 -17.76 31.17 11.13
N THR A 433 -16.96 31.06 10.08
CA THR A 433 -15.85 30.11 9.99
C THR A 433 -14.66 30.79 9.33
N LYS A 434 -13.46 30.55 9.85
CA LYS A 434 -12.20 31.04 9.31
C LYS A 434 -11.27 29.86 8.97
N PRO A 435 -10.58 29.90 7.82
CA PRO A 435 -9.53 28.93 7.53
C PRO A 435 -8.35 29.15 8.48
N ILE A 436 -7.67 28.06 8.88
CA ILE A 436 -6.37 28.18 9.56
C ILE A 436 -5.35 28.59 8.50
N VAL A 437 -4.76 29.76 8.69
CA VAL A 437 -3.75 30.32 7.82
C VAL A 437 -2.39 30.03 8.42
N LYS A 438 -1.55 29.30 7.69
CA LYS A 438 -0.16 29.05 8.09
C LYS A 438 0.75 29.96 7.27
N GLU A 439 1.21 31.05 7.88
CA GLU A 439 2.18 31.95 7.28
C GLU A 439 3.54 31.25 7.17
N ILE A 440 4.24 31.44 6.04
CA ILE A 440 5.58 30.85 5.85
C ILE A 440 6.71 31.85 6.16
N GLY A 441 6.38 33.02 6.71
CA GLY A 441 7.34 34.07 7.06
C GLY A 441 7.96 34.79 5.86
N VAL A 442 7.35 34.69 4.68
CA VAL A 442 7.81 35.36 3.45
C VAL A 442 6.81 36.44 3.06
N THR A 443 7.23 37.70 3.07
CA THR A 443 6.42 38.84 2.59
C THR A 443 6.17 38.72 1.09
N CYS A 444 4.98 39.14 0.61
CA CYS A 444 4.63 39.05 -0.81
C CYS A 444 5.65 39.79 -1.71
N PRO A 445 6.41 39.08 -2.58
CA PRO A 445 7.49 39.68 -3.36
C PRO A 445 7.02 40.57 -4.52
N LYS A 446 5.69 40.70 -4.73
CA LYS A 446 5.10 41.52 -5.79
C LYS A 446 4.70 42.92 -5.32
N CYS A 447 4.30 43.04 -4.05
CA CYS A 447 3.73 44.29 -3.54
C CYS A 447 4.26 44.67 -2.15
N ASP A 448 5.16 43.87 -1.58
CA ASP A 448 5.77 44.05 -0.26
C ASP A 448 4.75 44.24 0.88
N LYS A 449 3.51 43.79 0.65
CA LYS A 449 2.38 43.89 1.59
C LYS A 449 1.81 42.50 1.84
N GLY A 450 1.65 42.15 3.11
CA GLY A 450 1.10 40.87 3.56
C GLY A 450 2.11 39.72 3.52
N GLN A 451 1.75 38.61 4.18
CA GLN A 451 2.54 37.37 4.24
C GLN A 451 2.04 36.38 3.18
N ILE A 452 2.96 35.63 2.58
CA ILE A 452 2.62 34.45 1.79
C ILE A 452 2.15 33.37 2.75
N ILE A 453 1.05 32.71 2.39
CA ILE A 453 0.42 31.70 3.22
C ILE A 453 0.35 30.35 2.52
N GLU A 454 0.47 29.29 3.32
CA GLU A 454 0.26 27.93 2.88
C GLU A 454 -1.24 27.71 2.64
N ARG A 455 -1.61 27.39 1.40
CA ARG A 455 -3.00 27.11 0.99
C ARG A 455 -3.10 25.72 0.38
N ARG A 456 -4.28 25.12 0.49
CA ARG A 456 -4.57 23.81 -0.09
C ARG A 456 -5.64 23.92 -1.17
N SER A 457 -5.34 23.46 -2.39
CA SER A 457 -6.24 23.61 -3.53
C SER A 457 -7.53 22.79 -3.36
N ASN A 458 -8.69 23.44 -3.47
CA ASN A 458 -10.02 22.81 -3.37
C ASN A 458 -10.23 21.63 -4.35
N LYS A 459 -9.61 21.66 -5.53
CA LYS A 459 -9.76 20.61 -6.56
C LYS A 459 -8.71 19.50 -6.49
N LYS A 460 -7.46 19.84 -6.14
CA LYS A 460 -6.32 18.90 -6.27
C LYS A 460 -5.69 18.51 -4.94
N LYS A 461 -6.14 19.09 -3.81
CA LYS A 461 -5.56 18.93 -2.47
C LYS A 461 -4.04 19.18 -2.38
N ARG A 462 -3.46 19.86 -3.38
CA ARG A 462 -2.04 20.23 -3.44
C ARG A 462 -1.81 21.47 -2.59
N LEU A 463 -0.69 21.47 -1.88
CA LEU A 463 -0.14 22.65 -1.23
C LEU A 463 0.29 23.65 -2.32
N PHE A 464 -0.06 24.91 -2.11
CA PHE A 464 0.41 26.02 -2.91
C PHE A 464 0.54 27.23 -2.00
N TYR A 465 1.36 28.19 -2.40
CA TYR A 465 1.67 29.37 -1.61
C TYR A 465 1.18 30.61 -2.36
N GLY A 466 0.57 31.56 -1.66
CA GLY A 466 0.25 32.87 -2.21
C GLY A 466 -0.87 33.57 -1.49
#